data_AF-N1ZMC4-F1
#
_entry.id   AF-N1ZMC4-F1
#
_cell.length_a   1.000
_cell.length_b   1.000
_cell.length_c   1.000
_cell.angle_alpha   90.00
_cell.angle_beta   90.00
_cell.angle_gamma   90.00
#
_symmetry.space_group_name_H-M   'P 1'
#
loop_
_entity.id
_entity.type
_entity.pdbx_description
1 polymer ?
#
loop_
_entity_poly.entity_id
_entity_poly.type
_entity_poly.pdbx_seq_one_letter_code
_entity_poly.pdbx_strand_id
1 'polypeptide(L)'
;MLQEKEIKTLLIEAVQREYNIKRLKEKVMSLQSEKQYLYSLQSICCDGMPKSNAKKDETANNAVKLLEIEQIINEMLLKLKRYIVEQNKIEMVLSQTLSEEEYRFVKLRYFDKKSFRCISKELFCSRSTCYAIQQRILKKLKAVL
;
A
#
# COMPACT_ATOMS: atom_id res chain seq x y z
N MET A 1 -5.61 24.07 13.36
CA MET A 1 -4.45 24.29 12.45
C MET A 1 -3.40 23.26 12.79
N LEU A 2 -3.00 22.42 11.83
CA LEU A 2 -1.95 21.43 12.05
C LEU A 2 -0.59 22.10 12.30
N GLN A 3 0.19 21.55 13.22
CA GLN A 3 1.60 21.88 13.43
C GLN A 3 2.45 21.27 12.31
N GLU A 4 3.60 21.87 11.96
CA GLU A 4 4.47 21.35 10.89
C GLU A 4 4.87 19.89 11.08
N LYS A 5 5.02 19.47 12.35
CA LYS A 5 5.33 18.09 12.71
C LYS A 5 4.24 17.14 12.22
N GLU A 6 2.98 17.52 12.35
CA GLU A 6 1.82 16.71 11.97
C GLU A 6 1.72 16.56 10.44
N ILE A 7 1.99 17.63 9.68
CA ILE A 7 2.06 17.56 8.20
C ILE A 7 3.18 16.61 7.75
N LYS A 8 4.36 16.70 8.38
CA LYS A 8 5.48 15.79 8.08
C LYS A 8 5.10 14.34 8.39
N THR A 9 4.42 14.09 9.51
CA THR A 9 3.90 12.76 9.87
C THR A 9 2.91 12.26 8.83
N LEU A 10 1.93 13.08 8.41
CA LEU A 10 0.95 12.70 7.38
C LEU A 10 1.62 12.29 6.06
N LEU A 11 2.67 13.02 5.64
CA LEU A 11 3.43 12.67 4.44
C LEU A 11 4.20 11.35 4.60
N ILE A 12 4.81 11.11 5.76
CA ILE A 12 5.49 9.83 6.06
C ILE A 12 4.49 8.67 6.10
N GLU A 13 3.33 8.88 6.69
CA GLU A 13 2.26 7.87 6.71
C GLU A 13 1.73 7.58 5.31
N ALA A 14 1.63 8.58 4.42
CA ALA A 14 1.25 8.36 3.02
C ALA A 14 2.22 7.39 2.32
N VAL A 15 3.52 7.55 2.56
CA VAL A 15 4.55 6.64 2.03
C VAL A 15 4.39 5.23 2.61
N GLN A 16 4.12 5.14 3.91
CA GLN A 16 3.87 3.84 4.54
C GLN A 16 2.60 3.17 4.00
N ARG A 17 1.55 3.96 3.69
CA ARG A 17 0.32 3.46 3.06
C ARG A 17 0.60 2.94 1.65
N GLU A 18 1.36 3.65 0.82
CA GLU A 18 1.74 3.18 -0.52
C GLU A 18 2.50 1.84 -0.47
N TYR A 19 3.46 1.70 0.45
CA TYR A 19 4.14 0.43 0.70
C TYR A 19 3.17 -0.69 1.14
N ASN A 20 2.27 -0.38 2.08
CA ASN A 20 1.27 -1.33 2.57
C ASN A 20 0.30 -1.77 1.47
N ILE A 21 -0.10 -0.85 0.56
CA ILE A 21 -0.93 -1.14 -0.61
C ILE A 21 -0.22 -2.17 -1.50
N LYS A 22 1.06 -1.94 -1.83
CA LYS A 22 1.83 -2.86 -2.66
C LYS A 22 1.92 -4.26 -2.03
N ARG A 23 2.31 -4.31 -0.75
CA ARG A 23 2.44 -5.57 0.00
C ARG A 23 1.11 -6.33 0.12
N LEU A 24 0.00 -5.62 0.34
CA LEU A 24 -1.32 -6.23 0.40
C LEU A 24 -1.75 -6.81 -0.95
N LYS A 25 -1.48 -6.11 -2.06
CA LYS A 25 -1.74 -6.63 -3.41
C LYS A 25 -0.97 -7.91 -3.68
N GLU A 26 0.33 -7.94 -3.37
CA GLU A 26 1.18 -9.14 -3.51
C GLU A 26 0.63 -10.31 -2.68
N LYS A 27 0.22 -10.06 -1.44
CA LYS A 27 -0.34 -11.10 -0.57
C LYS A 27 -1.70 -11.62 -1.07
N VAL A 28 -2.57 -10.74 -1.55
CA VAL A 28 -3.85 -11.13 -2.15
C VAL A 28 -3.62 -12.00 -3.38
N MET A 29 -2.68 -11.63 -4.26
CA MET A 29 -2.34 -12.46 -5.43
C MET A 29 -1.83 -13.85 -5.01
N SER A 30 -0.94 -13.93 -4.02
CA SER A 30 -0.44 -15.20 -3.50
C SER A 30 -1.57 -16.10 -2.97
N LEU A 31 -2.50 -15.54 -2.19
CA LEU A 31 -3.64 -16.28 -1.64
C LEU A 31 -4.64 -16.70 -2.73
N GLN A 32 -4.80 -15.89 -3.78
CA GLN A 32 -5.61 -16.26 -4.95
C GLN A 32 -4.99 -17.43 -5.70
N SER A 33 -3.67 -17.47 -5.87
CA SER A 33 -2.96 -18.62 -6.46
C SER A 33 -3.09 -19.87 -5.59
N GLU A 34 -2.97 -19.75 -4.26
CA GLU A 34 -3.18 -20.85 -3.33
C GLU A 34 -4.62 -21.40 -3.40
N LYS A 35 -5.61 -20.50 -3.44
CA LYS A 35 -7.02 -20.86 -3.64
C LYS A 35 -7.23 -21.64 -4.94
N GLN A 36 -6.64 -21.18 -6.06
CA GLN A 36 -6.72 -21.88 -7.35
C GLN A 36 -6.06 -23.26 -7.30
N TYR A 37 -4.93 -23.38 -6.62
CA TYR A 37 -4.25 -24.67 -6.42
C TYR A 37 -5.10 -25.65 -5.58
N LEU A 38 -5.74 -25.19 -4.51
CA LEU A 38 -6.63 -26.03 -3.71
C LEU A 38 -7.86 -26.50 -4.49
N TYR A 39 -8.43 -25.65 -5.36
CA TYR A 39 -9.51 -26.07 -6.26
C TYR A 39 -9.07 -27.14 -7.26
N SER A 40 -7.85 -27.02 -7.82
CA SER A 40 -7.37 -28.02 -8.77
C SER A 40 -7.19 -29.39 -8.09
N LEU A 41 -6.73 -29.42 -6.84
CA LEU A 41 -6.65 -30.67 -6.05
C LEU A 41 -8.03 -31.30 -5.80
N GLN A 42 -9.06 -30.50 -5.50
CA GLN A 42 -10.42 -31.02 -5.33
C GLN A 42 -11.02 -31.55 -6.64
N SER A 43 -10.68 -30.94 -7.78
CA SER A 43 -11.17 -31.36 -9.11
C SER A 43 -10.58 -32.67 -9.63
N ILE A 44 -9.50 -33.18 -9.04
CA ILE A 44 -8.80 -34.42 -9.43
C ILE A 44 -9.45 -35.69 -8.82
N CYS A 45 -10.46 -35.55 -7.94
CA CYS A 45 -11.22 -36.68 -7.40
C CYS A 45 -12.34 -37.16 -8.35
N CYS A 46 -11.99 -37.62 -9.56
CA CYS A 46 -12.92 -38.20 -10.52
C CYS A 46 -12.46 -39.59 -10.98
N ASP A 47 -12.36 -40.54 -10.05
CA ASP A 47 -12.48 -41.96 -10.35
C ASP A 47 -13.44 -42.54 -9.33
N GLY A 48 -14.67 -42.80 -9.77
CA GLY A 48 -15.85 -43.12 -8.95
C GLY A 48 -15.78 -44.37 -8.07
N MET A 49 -14.85 -44.42 -7.12
CA MET A 49 -14.80 -45.42 -6.05
C MET A 49 -14.53 -44.76 -4.70
N PRO A 50 -15.38 -44.97 -3.67
CA PRO A 50 -15.07 -44.55 -2.33
C PRO A 50 -14.04 -45.53 -1.75
N LYS A 51 -12.76 -45.17 -1.76
CA LYS A 51 -11.78 -45.87 -0.91
C LYS A 51 -11.91 -45.36 0.52
N SER A 52 -12.86 -45.97 1.23
CA SER A 52 -12.88 -46.04 2.69
C SER A 52 -11.50 -46.48 3.18
N ASN A 53 -10.77 -45.58 3.83
CA ASN A 53 -9.88 -45.87 4.96
C ASN A 53 -9.57 -44.54 5.65
N ALA A 54 -9.78 -44.51 6.96
CA ALA A 54 -9.70 -43.34 7.83
C ALA A 54 -8.34 -42.60 7.76
N LYS A 55 -8.18 -41.70 6.78
CA LYS A 55 -7.28 -40.54 6.81
C LYS A 55 -8.19 -39.32 6.91
N LYS A 56 -7.97 -38.49 7.94
CA LYS A 56 -8.73 -37.25 8.22
C LYS A 56 -9.21 -36.60 6.92
N ASP A 57 -10.53 -36.59 6.71
CA ASP A 57 -11.26 -36.16 5.51
C ASP A 57 -10.58 -34.98 4.78
N GLU A 58 -9.64 -35.28 3.88
CA GLU A 58 -8.72 -34.29 3.29
C GLU A 58 -9.52 -33.28 2.45
N THR A 59 -10.61 -33.72 1.84
CA THR A 59 -11.57 -32.90 1.11
C THR A 59 -12.28 -31.89 2.03
N ALA A 60 -12.79 -32.34 3.18
CA ALA A 60 -13.43 -31.46 4.16
C ALA A 60 -12.44 -30.46 4.75
N ASN A 61 -11.22 -30.90 5.05
CA ASN A 61 -10.14 -30.02 5.53
C ASN A 61 -9.74 -28.97 4.48
N ASN A 62 -9.70 -29.34 3.20
CA ASN A 62 -9.44 -28.39 2.10
C ASN A 62 -10.59 -27.41 1.90
N ALA A 63 -11.85 -27.85 2.08
CA ALA A 63 -13.01 -26.97 2.03
C ALA A 63 -13.00 -25.91 3.15
N VAL A 64 -12.65 -26.30 4.38
CA VAL A 64 -12.47 -25.36 5.50
C VAL A 64 -11.36 -24.35 5.20
N LYS A 65 -10.20 -24.82 4.72
CA LYS A 65 -9.08 -23.93 4.32
C LYS A 65 -9.46 -22.95 3.20
N LEU A 66 -10.25 -23.38 2.23
CA LEU A 66 -10.75 -22.51 1.16
C LEU A 66 -11.62 -21.39 1.72
N LEU A 67 -12.55 -21.70 2.64
CA LEU A 67 -13.39 -20.70 3.30
C LEU A 67 -12.54 -19.71 4.12
N GLU A 68 -11.53 -20.20 4.86
CA GLU A 68 -10.59 -19.34 5.59
C GLU A 68 -9.82 -18.40 4.65
N ILE A 69 -9.27 -18.93 3.55
CA ILE A 69 -8.55 -18.13 2.55
C ILE A 69 -9.47 -17.07 1.94
N GLU A 70 -10.72 -17.40 1.62
CA GLU A 70 -11.70 -16.45 1.10
C GLU A 70 -11.99 -15.30 2.07
N GLN A 71 -12.20 -15.62 3.35
CA GLN A 71 -12.40 -14.61 4.39
C GLN A 71 -11.19 -13.68 4.49
N ILE A 72 -9.98 -14.24 4.56
CA ILE A 72 -8.73 -13.47 4.63
C ILE A 72 -8.57 -12.55 3.40
N ILE A 73 -8.84 -13.07 2.19
CA ILE A 73 -8.79 -12.27 0.96
C ILE A 73 -9.78 -11.10 1.04
N ASN A 74 -11.02 -11.36 1.45
CA ASN A 74 -12.06 -10.33 1.54
C ASN A 74 -11.69 -9.22 2.54
N GLU A 75 -11.20 -9.58 3.72
CA GLU A 75 -10.71 -8.62 4.71
C GLU A 75 -9.54 -7.77 4.17
N MET A 76 -8.58 -8.42 3.50
CA MET A 76 -7.45 -7.73 2.88
C MET A 76 -7.89 -6.79 1.76
N LEU A 77 -8.86 -7.17 0.93
CA LEU A 77 -9.42 -6.32 -0.12
C LEU A 77 -10.15 -5.10 0.46
N LEU A 78 -10.90 -5.26 1.56
CA LEU A 78 -11.53 -4.14 2.25
C LEU A 78 -10.48 -3.16 2.81
N LYS A 79 -9.42 -3.69 3.44
CA LYS A 79 -8.31 -2.88 3.95
C LYS A 79 -7.58 -2.15 2.82
N LEU A 80 -7.33 -2.85 1.70
CA LEU A 80 -6.71 -2.29 0.50
C LEU A 80 -7.54 -1.12 -0.06
N LYS A 81 -8.86 -1.29 -0.19
CA LYS A 81 -9.76 -0.22 -0.67
C LYS A 81 -9.67 1.03 0.21
N ARG A 82 -9.66 0.87 1.54
CA ARG A 82 -9.51 1.99 2.48
C ARG A 82 -8.20 2.73 2.28
N TYR A 83 -7.08 2.01 2.22
CA TYR A 83 -5.78 2.63 1.99
C TYR A 83 -5.67 3.34 0.65
N ILE A 84 -6.24 2.79 -0.43
CA ILE A 84 -6.25 3.44 -1.75
C ILE A 84 -7.03 4.76 -1.67
N VAL A 85 -8.21 4.77 -1.04
CA VAL A 85 -9.02 6.00 -0.90
C VAL A 85 -8.28 7.07 -0.09
N GLU A 86 -7.67 6.70 1.03
CA GLU A 86 -6.89 7.62 1.85
C GLU A 86 -5.65 8.15 1.12
N GLN A 87 -4.97 7.29 0.37
CA GLN A 87 -3.81 7.68 -0.44
C GLN A 87 -4.21 8.67 -1.55
N ASN A 88 -5.29 8.38 -2.27
CA ASN A 88 -5.80 9.24 -3.34
C ASN A 88 -6.18 10.63 -2.82
N LYS A 89 -6.74 10.72 -1.61
CA LYS A 89 -7.06 12.01 -0.98
C LYS A 89 -5.80 12.86 -0.78
N ILE A 90 -4.72 12.26 -0.26
CA ILE A 90 -3.45 12.99 -0.08
C ILE A 90 -2.84 13.36 -1.42
N GLU A 91 -2.81 12.45 -2.39
CA GLU A 91 -2.26 12.74 -3.73
C GLU A 91 -3.02 13.86 -4.44
N MET A 92 -4.35 13.90 -4.30
CA MET A 92 -5.18 14.99 -4.81
C MET A 92 -4.84 16.32 -4.13
N VAL A 93 -4.71 16.36 -2.80
CA VAL A 93 -4.32 17.58 -2.09
C VAL A 93 -2.94 18.04 -2.56
N LEU A 94 -1.98 17.13 -2.66
CA LEU A 94 -0.63 17.46 -3.11
C LEU A 94 -0.60 17.99 -4.54
N SER A 95 -1.34 17.38 -5.47
CA SER A 95 -1.35 17.78 -6.88
C SER A 95 -2.06 19.11 -7.12
N GLN A 96 -3.07 19.44 -6.32
CA GLN A 96 -3.79 20.72 -6.41
C GLN A 96 -3.06 21.87 -5.72
N THR A 97 -2.30 21.58 -4.65
CA THR A 97 -1.70 22.61 -3.79
C THR A 97 -0.28 22.97 -4.21
N LEU A 98 0.47 22.01 -4.73
CA LEU A 98 1.91 22.15 -4.98
C LEU A 98 2.18 22.35 -6.47
N SER A 99 3.19 23.16 -6.80
CA SER A 99 3.73 23.18 -8.16
C SER A 99 4.43 21.85 -8.48
N GLU A 100 4.68 21.58 -9.76
CA GLU A 100 5.38 20.36 -10.18
C GLU A 100 6.75 20.19 -9.50
N GLU A 101 7.51 21.28 -9.38
CA GLU A 101 8.80 21.31 -8.67
C GLU A 101 8.65 20.98 -7.18
N GLU A 102 7.64 21.55 -6.52
CA GLU A 102 7.36 21.31 -5.11
C GLU A 102 6.88 19.88 -4.86
N TYR A 103 6.02 19.36 -5.73
CA TYR A 103 5.57 17.98 -5.69
C TYR A 103 6.73 17.01 -5.88
N ARG A 104 7.62 17.29 -6.85
CA ARG A 104 8.85 16.53 -7.05
C ARG A 104 9.74 16.58 -5.81
N PHE A 105 9.90 17.74 -5.17
CA PHE A 105 10.63 17.87 -3.91
C PHE A 105 10.02 16.99 -2.81
N VAL A 106 8.68 16.99 -2.66
CA VAL A 106 7.98 16.14 -1.68
C VAL A 106 8.25 14.67 -1.93
N LYS A 107 8.17 14.21 -3.18
CA LYS A 107 8.50 12.83 -3.57
C LYS A 107 9.94 12.48 -3.19
N LEU A 108 10.92 13.28 -3.59
CA LEU A 108 12.32 13.02 -3.24
C LEU A 108 12.56 13.00 -1.71
N ARG A 109 11.92 13.92 -0.98
CA ARG A 109 12.17 14.07 0.46
C ARG A 109 11.50 13.00 1.31
N TYR A 110 10.22 12.73 1.08
CA TYR A 110 9.42 11.88 1.96
C TYR A 110 9.26 10.47 1.40
N PHE A 111 9.10 10.31 0.08
CA PHE A 111 8.89 9.01 -0.56
C PHE A 111 10.23 8.30 -0.77
N ASP A 112 11.20 8.99 -1.37
CA ASP A 112 12.54 8.42 -1.60
C ASP A 112 13.48 8.58 -0.40
N LYS A 113 13.02 9.26 0.66
CA LYS A 113 13.76 9.52 1.91
C LYS A 113 15.13 10.18 1.68
N LYS A 114 15.28 10.99 0.62
CA LYS A 114 16.56 11.63 0.30
C LYS A 114 16.90 12.76 1.27
N SER A 115 18.20 12.91 1.56
CA SER A 115 18.72 14.04 2.32
C SER A 115 18.68 15.32 1.48
N PHE A 116 18.67 16.50 2.11
CA PHE A 116 18.76 17.76 1.36
C PHE A 116 20.02 17.87 0.52
N ARG A 117 21.12 17.22 0.92
CA ARG A 117 22.34 17.16 0.10
C ARG A 117 22.12 16.43 -1.22
N CYS A 118 21.32 15.36 -1.22
CA CYS A 118 21.01 14.62 -2.44
C CYS A 118 20.00 15.39 -3.29
N ILE A 119 18.96 15.93 -2.65
CA ILE A 119 17.91 16.70 -3.34
C ILE A 119 18.50 17.95 -4.00
N SER A 120 19.40 18.67 -3.32
CA SER A 120 20.03 19.87 -3.86
C SER A 120 20.83 19.57 -5.14
N LYS A 121 21.45 18.39 -5.23
CA LYS A 121 22.15 17.95 -6.43
C LYS A 121 21.18 17.60 -7.56
N GLU A 122 20.09 16.90 -7.25
CA GLU A 122 19.11 16.47 -8.26
C GLU A 122 18.24 17.60 -8.80
N LEU A 123 17.97 18.62 -7.98
CA LEU A 123 17.23 19.81 -8.37
C LEU A 123 18.14 20.97 -8.77
N PHE A 124 19.46 20.75 -8.85
CA PHE A 124 20.46 21.75 -9.23
C PHE A 124 20.33 23.07 -8.46
N CYS A 125 20.08 22.99 -7.15
CA CYS A 125 19.88 24.14 -6.29
C CYS A 125 20.75 24.07 -5.04
N SER A 126 20.79 25.16 -4.27
CA SER A 126 21.54 25.18 -3.01
C SER A 126 20.76 24.49 -1.88
N ARG A 127 21.46 24.08 -0.81
CA ARG A 127 20.77 23.51 0.38
C ARG A 127 19.86 24.54 1.05
N SER A 128 20.24 25.82 1.09
CA SER A 128 19.37 26.88 1.62
C SER A 128 18.11 27.03 0.79
N THR A 129 18.21 26.91 -0.55
CA THR A 129 17.04 26.84 -1.44
C THR A 129 16.14 25.65 -1.10
N CYS A 130 16.70 24.45 -0.83
CA CYS A 130 15.91 23.29 -0.40
C CYS A 130 15.12 23.56 0.89
N TYR A 131 15.73 24.21 1.89
CA TYR A 131 15.02 24.58 3.12
C TYR A 131 13.88 25.58 2.84
N ALA A 132 14.12 26.59 2.01
CA ALA A 132 13.11 27.56 1.62
C ALA A 132 11.93 26.91 0.87
N ILE A 133 12.21 25.98 -0.06
CA ILE A 133 11.19 25.19 -0.76
C ILE A 133 10.37 24.37 0.24
N GLN A 134 11.03 23.66 1.17
CA GLN A 134 10.31 22.88 2.18
C GLN A 134 9.40 23.76 3.05
N GLN A 135 9.88 24.91 3.50
CA GLN A 135 9.09 25.84 4.32
C GLN A 135 7.87 26.38 3.56
N ARG A 136 8.05 26.72 2.27
CA ARG A 136 6.96 27.12 1.38
C ARG A 136 5.91 26.02 1.23
N ILE A 137 6.33 24.78 1.00
CA ILE A 137 5.44 23.61 0.91
C ILE A 137 4.65 23.42 2.20
N LEU A 138 5.32 23.42 3.36
CA LEU A 138 4.66 23.23 4.65
C LEU A 138 3.63 24.34 4.92
N LYS A 139 3.96 25.59 4.58
CA LYS A 139 3.04 26.71 4.70
C LYS A 139 1.80 26.54 3.82
N LYS A 140 1.97 26.10 2.56
CA LYS A 140 0.85 25.83 1.64
C LYS A 140 -0.03 24.69 2.16
N LEU A 141 0.58 23.57 2.55
CA LEU A 141 -0.17 22.41 3.05
C LEU A 141 -0.90 22.72 4.36
N LYS A 142 -0.32 23.53 5.25
CA LYS A 142 -0.98 23.96 6.49
C LYS A 142 -2.27 24.77 6.28
N ALA A 143 -2.40 25.43 5.12
CA ALA A 143 -3.60 26.19 4.79
C ALA A 143 -4.75 25.31 4.29
N VAL A 144 -4.45 24.06 3.88
CA VAL A 144 -5.39 23.16 3.20
C VAL A 144 -5.71 21.92 4.03
N LEU A 145 -4.74 21.40 4.80
CA LEU A 145 -4.86 20.28 5.72
C LEU A 145 -5.22 20.77 7.13
#